data_AF-A0A0G0SWK5-F1
#
_entry.id   AF-A0A0G0SWK5-F1
#
_cell.length_a   1.000
_cell.length_b   1.000
_cell.length_c   1.000
_cell.angle_alpha   90.00
_cell.angle_beta   90.00
_cell.angle_gamma   90.00
#
_symmetry.space_group_name_H-M   'P 1'
#
loop_
_entity.id
_entity.type
_entity.pdbx_description
1 polymer ?
#
loop_
_entity_poly.entity_id
_entity_poly.type
_entity_poly.pdbx_seq_one_letter_code
_entity_poly.pdbx_strand_id
1 'polypeptide(L)'
;MKRKLLYLTIFFGILALGAIFRLYGNNWDQNAHLHPDERFLTMVGNAISWPTSFSEYIDPAVSPLNPYNKGYDFFVYGRFPLILVKYIADSFGQGDYNHLNLVGRFVS
;
A
#
# COMPACT_ATOMS: atom_id res chain seq x y z
N MET A 1 20.89 -34.30 -8.61
CA MET A 1 20.49 -33.62 -7.36
C MET A 1 21.28 -32.33 -7.10
N LYS A 2 22.61 -32.35 -7.04
CA LYS A 2 23.45 -31.18 -6.72
C LYS A 2 23.26 -29.94 -7.62
N ARG A 3 23.12 -30.11 -8.95
CA ARG A 3 22.90 -28.98 -9.88
C ARG A 3 21.55 -28.28 -9.67
N LYS A 4 20.49 -29.04 -9.35
CA LYS A 4 19.17 -28.47 -9.03
C LYS A 4 19.24 -27.61 -7.77
N LEU A 5 19.94 -28.10 -6.74
CA LEU A 5 20.15 -27.34 -5.51
C LEU A 5 20.92 -26.05 -5.78
N LEU A 6 22.02 -26.11 -6.57
CA LEU A 6 22.77 -24.92 -6.97
C LEU A 6 21.89 -23.88 -7.68
N TYR A 7 21.06 -24.29 -8.64
CA TYR A 7 20.18 -23.37 -9.36
C TYR A 7 19.12 -22.76 -8.44
N LEU A 8 18.53 -23.54 -7.53
CA LEU A 8 17.61 -23.01 -6.53
C LEU A 8 18.31 -22.01 -5.61
N THR A 9 19.51 -22.32 -5.14
CA THR A 9 20.30 -21.40 -4.30
C THR A 9 20.59 -20.09 -5.03
N ILE A 10 21.03 -20.13 -6.28
CA ILE A 10 21.30 -18.92 -7.08
C ILE A 10 20.01 -18.14 -7.30
N PHE A 11 18.92 -18.82 -7.67
CA PHE A 11 17.63 -18.17 -7.91
C PHE A 11 17.11 -17.43 -6.67
N PHE A 12 17.08 -18.10 -5.51
CA PHE A 12 16.68 -17.46 -4.26
C PHE A 12 17.69 -16.38 -3.82
N GLY A 13 18.97 -16.55 -4.12
CA GLY A 13 19.99 -15.53 -3.89
C GLY A 13 19.72 -14.25 -4.67
N ILE A 14 19.31 -14.36 -5.94
CA ILE A 14 18.93 -13.22 -6.78
C ILE A 14 17.67 -12.54 -6.23
N LEU A 15 16.64 -13.31 -5.87
CA LEU A 15 15.42 -12.75 -5.29
C LEU A 15 15.69 -12.04 -3.96
N ALA A 16 16.52 -12.62 -3.09
CA ALA A 16 16.90 -12.02 -1.82
C ALA A 16 17.69 -10.72 -2.02
N LEU A 17 18.65 -10.70 -2.95
CA LEU A 17 19.42 -9.50 -3.27
C LEU A 17 18.53 -8.39 -3.84
N GLY A 18 17.60 -8.74 -4.74
CA GLY A 18 16.60 -7.80 -5.26
C GLY A 18 15.71 -7.22 -4.15
N ALA A 19 15.24 -8.07 -3.23
CA ALA A 19 14.45 -7.63 -2.09
C ALA A 19 15.23 -6.68 -1.17
N ILE A 20 16.52 -6.95 -0.91
CA ILE A 20 17.38 -6.06 -0.11
C ILE A 20 17.43 -4.67 -0.76
N PHE A 21 17.74 -4.58 -2.05
CA PHE A 21 17.82 -3.28 -2.72
C PHE A 21 16.46 -2.57 -2.80
N ARG A 22 15.37 -3.31 -2.94
CA ARG A 22 14.02 -2.74 -3.02
C ARG A 22 13.52 -2.16 -1.70
N LEU A 23 13.94 -2.75 -0.57
CA LEU A 23 13.44 -2.41 0.77
C LEU A 23 14.42 -1.56 1.59
N TYR A 24 15.70 -1.54 1.21
CA TYR A 24 16.70 -0.72 1.87
C TYR A 24 16.37 0.77 1.71
N GLY A 25 16.42 1.51 2.82
CA GLY A 25 16.13 2.94 2.81
C GLY A 25 14.67 3.28 2.45
N ASN A 26 13.70 2.42 2.79
CA ASN A 26 12.28 2.61 2.45
C ASN A 26 11.74 4.02 2.78
N ASN A 27 12.19 4.64 3.88
CA ASN A 27 11.86 6.02 4.25
C ASN A 27 12.94 7.02 3.79
N TRP A 28 13.34 6.95 2.51
CA TRP A 28 14.40 7.77 1.94
C TRP A 28 14.08 9.27 1.98
N ASP A 29 12.81 9.64 1.90
CA ASP A 29 12.32 11.02 1.93
C ASP A 29 11.99 11.53 3.34
N GLN A 30 12.25 10.73 4.39
CA GLN A 30 12.08 11.13 5.80
C GLN A 30 10.69 11.69 6.11
N ASN A 31 9.65 11.06 5.56
CA ASN A 31 8.25 11.51 5.65
C ASN A 31 7.98 12.91 5.09
N ALA A 32 8.83 13.42 4.19
CA ALA A 32 8.55 14.67 3.48
C ALA A 32 7.46 14.53 2.40
N HIS A 33 7.08 13.29 2.02
CA HIS A 33 6.05 12.98 1.03
C HIS A 33 6.31 13.68 -0.31
N LEU A 34 7.55 13.57 -0.80
CA LEU A 34 8.03 14.29 -1.97
C LEU A 34 7.40 13.80 -3.28
N HIS A 35 7.04 12.51 -3.35
CA HIS A 35 6.39 11.96 -4.54
C HIS A 35 4.91 12.32 -4.56
N PRO A 36 4.43 13.13 -5.53
CA PRO A 36 3.08 13.67 -5.51
C PRO A 36 2.00 12.60 -5.55
N ASP A 37 2.19 11.51 -6.31
CA ASP A 37 1.18 10.45 -6.38
C ASP A 37 1.15 9.57 -5.12
N GLU A 38 2.29 9.29 -4.49
CA GLU A 38 2.31 8.56 -3.22
C GLU A 38 1.65 9.40 -2.13
N ARG A 39 1.96 10.70 -2.09
CA ARG A 39 1.29 11.66 -1.22
C ARG A 39 -0.22 11.67 -1.48
N PHE A 40 -0.63 11.65 -2.73
CA PHE A 40 -2.04 11.59 -3.10
C PHE A 40 -2.72 10.31 -2.59
N LEU A 41 -2.11 9.15 -2.82
CA LEU A 41 -2.59 7.87 -2.29
C LEU A 41 -2.67 7.88 -0.76
N THR A 42 -1.69 8.48 -0.08
CA THR A 42 -1.68 8.65 1.37
C THR A 42 -2.83 9.53 1.85
N MET A 43 -3.05 10.68 1.21
CA MET A 43 -4.16 11.59 1.52
C MET A 43 -5.52 10.88 1.38
N VAL A 44 -5.70 10.13 0.28
CA VAL A 44 -6.94 9.37 0.03
C VAL A 44 -7.09 8.24 1.05
N GLY A 45 -6.04 7.46 1.29
CA GLY A 45 -6.03 6.32 2.22
C GLY A 45 -6.32 6.70 3.67
N ASN A 46 -5.89 7.90 4.07
CA ASN A 46 -6.20 8.50 5.37
C ASN A 46 -7.64 9.02 5.46
N ALA A 47 -8.21 9.51 4.35
CA ALA A 47 -9.56 10.08 4.34
C ALA A 47 -10.67 9.00 4.29
N ILE A 48 -10.40 7.85 3.66
CA ILE A 48 -11.32 6.72 3.66
C ILE A 48 -11.34 6.00 5.01
N SER A 49 -12.48 5.42 5.37
CA SER A 49 -12.67 4.72 6.65
C SER A 49 -13.35 3.37 6.44
N TRP A 50 -13.16 2.44 7.39
CA TRP A 50 -13.79 1.13 7.32
C TRP A 50 -15.31 1.25 7.46
N PRO A 51 -16.09 0.56 6.61
CA PRO A 51 -17.54 0.53 6.72
C PRO A 51 -17.96 -0.23 7.97
N THR A 52 -19.10 0.14 8.51
CA THR A 52 -19.71 -0.51 9.69
C THR A 52 -20.48 -1.77 9.32
N SER A 53 -20.82 -1.93 8.03
CA SER A 53 -21.61 -3.04 7.53
C SER A 53 -21.23 -3.43 6.10
N PHE A 54 -21.57 -4.66 5.71
CA PHE A 54 -21.38 -5.14 4.34
C PHE A 54 -22.26 -4.38 3.32
N SER A 55 -23.46 -3.96 3.72
CA SER A 55 -24.35 -3.14 2.89
C SER A 55 -23.73 -1.79 2.58
N GLU A 56 -23.09 -1.16 3.55
CA GLU A 56 -22.37 0.09 3.35
C GLU A 56 -21.14 -0.10 2.45
N TYR A 57 -20.44 -1.24 2.55
CA TYR A 57 -19.32 -1.55 1.67
C TYR A 57 -19.73 -1.67 0.19
N ILE A 58 -20.81 -2.40 -0.09
CA ILE A 58 -21.20 -2.78 -1.45
C ILE A 58 -21.90 -1.65 -2.22
N ASP A 59 -22.55 -0.73 -1.52
CA ASP A 59 -23.22 0.43 -2.12
C ASP A 59 -22.21 1.57 -2.40
N PRO A 60 -21.87 1.86 -3.67
CA PRO A 60 -20.88 2.88 -3.99
C PRO A 60 -21.30 4.29 -3.57
N ALA A 61 -22.60 4.58 -3.46
CA ALA A 61 -23.11 5.91 -3.14
C ALA A 61 -22.85 6.29 -1.68
N VAL A 62 -22.73 5.31 -0.78
CA VAL A 62 -22.55 5.54 0.66
C VAL A 62 -21.23 4.99 1.21
N SER A 63 -20.56 4.08 0.50
CA SER A 63 -19.36 3.41 0.99
C SER A 63 -18.27 4.40 1.43
N PRO A 64 -17.81 4.36 2.70
CA PRO A 64 -16.74 5.22 3.19
C PRO A 64 -15.37 4.85 2.63
N LEU A 65 -15.26 3.67 2.00
CA LEU A 65 -14.08 3.23 1.25
C LEU A 65 -14.06 3.74 -0.18
N ASN A 66 -15.11 4.43 -0.64
CA ASN A 66 -15.15 5.03 -1.96
C ASN A 66 -14.51 6.45 -1.92
N PRO A 67 -13.38 6.70 -2.59
CA PRO A 67 -12.70 8.00 -2.56
C PRO A 67 -13.56 9.18 -3.04
N TYR A 68 -14.46 8.92 -3.98
CA TYR A 68 -15.42 9.91 -4.49
C TYR A 68 -16.33 10.45 -3.36
N ASN A 69 -16.71 9.61 -2.40
CA ASN A 69 -17.51 10.02 -1.23
C ASN A 69 -16.69 10.83 -0.19
N LYS A 70 -15.38 11.00 -0.42
CA LYS A 70 -14.44 11.75 0.43
C LYS A 70 -13.88 13.00 -0.28
N GLY A 71 -14.46 13.40 -1.42
CA GLY A 71 -14.04 14.59 -2.18
C GLY A 71 -12.83 14.36 -3.09
N TYR A 72 -12.48 13.10 -3.37
CA TYR A 72 -11.40 12.73 -4.29
C TYR A 72 -11.97 12.26 -5.64
N ASP A 73 -12.67 13.16 -6.34
CA ASP A 73 -13.41 12.85 -7.59
C ASP A 73 -12.52 12.45 -8.77
N PHE A 74 -11.22 12.68 -8.68
CA PHE A 74 -10.24 12.32 -9.71
C PHE A 74 -9.42 11.07 -9.35
N PHE A 75 -9.86 10.27 -8.38
CA PHE A 75 -9.15 9.07 -7.98
C PHE A 75 -9.24 7.95 -9.05
N VAL A 76 -8.10 7.65 -9.69
CA VAL A 76 -7.98 6.72 -10.84
C VAL A 76 -7.09 5.49 -10.59
N TYR A 77 -6.58 5.32 -9.37
CA TYR A 77 -5.57 4.29 -9.06
C TYR A 77 -6.14 2.89 -8.74
N GLY A 78 -7.46 2.74 -8.79
CA GLY A 78 -8.16 1.52 -8.41
C GLY A 78 -8.36 1.39 -6.89
N ARG A 79 -9.54 0.94 -6.47
CA ARG A 79 -9.89 0.84 -5.03
C ARG A 79 -9.19 -0.33 -4.34
N PHE A 80 -9.02 -1.47 -5.02
CA PHE A 80 -8.46 -2.67 -4.40
C PHE A 80 -7.03 -2.47 -3.87
N PRO A 81 -6.06 -1.94 -4.64
CA PRO A 81 -4.71 -1.69 -4.12
C PRO A 81 -4.71 -0.74 -2.92
N LEU A 82 -5.49 0.34 -2.97
CA LEU A 82 -5.62 1.31 -1.88
C LEU A 82 -6.17 0.66 -0.60
N ILE A 83 -7.26 -0.11 -0.72
CA ILE A 83 -7.90 -0.79 0.41
C ILE A 83 -6.96 -1.85 1.00
N LEU A 84 -6.23 -2.59 0.18
CA LEU A 84 -5.26 -3.59 0.63
C LEU A 84 -4.14 -2.95 1.46
N VAL A 85 -3.54 -1.86 0.96
CA VAL A 85 -2.49 -1.14 1.69
C VAL A 85 -3.02 -0.57 2.99
N LYS A 86 -4.21 0.05 2.97
CA LYS A 86 -4.86 0.55 4.19
C LYS A 86 -5.12 -0.56 5.19
N TYR A 87 -5.63 -1.72 4.76
CA TYR A 87 -5.88 -2.87 5.62
C TYR A 87 -4.62 -3.35 6.33
N ILE A 88 -3.53 -3.53 5.57
CA ILE A 88 -2.24 -3.93 6.12
C ILE A 88 -1.75 -2.86 7.10
N ALA A 89 -1.75 -1.59 6.69
CA ALA A 89 -1.27 -0.49 7.52
C ALA A 89 -2.05 -0.37 8.84
N ASP A 90 -3.39 -0.38 8.79
CA ASP A 90 -4.25 -0.30 9.98
C ASP A 90 -4.05 -1.53 10.89
N SER A 91 -3.84 -2.72 10.33
CA SER A 91 -3.59 -3.95 11.11
C SER A 91 -2.28 -3.90 11.92
N PHE A 92 -1.29 -3.10 11.47
CA PHE A 92 -0.03 -2.86 12.17
C PHE A 92 0.00 -1.53 12.94
N GLY A 93 -1.12 -0.78 13.00
CA GLY A 93 -1.17 0.53 13.65
C GLY A 93 -0.38 1.62 12.91
N GLN A 94 -0.14 1.44 11.61
CA GLN A 94 0.62 2.31 10.71
C GLN A 94 -0.28 3.01 9.68
N GLY A 95 -1.57 3.11 9.98
CA GLY A 95 -2.60 3.69 9.12
C GLY A 95 -2.59 5.22 9.02
N ASP A 96 -1.71 5.89 9.75
CA ASP A 96 -1.63 7.34 9.76
C ASP A 96 -0.91 7.90 8.52
N TYR A 97 -0.94 9.23 8.41
CA TYR A 97 -0.39 9.96 7.28
C TYR A 97 1.09 9.69 7.01
N ASN A 98 1.91 9.44 8.02
CA ASN A 98 3.35 9.29 7.84
C ASN A 98 3.80 7.86 7.52
N HIS A 99 2.97 6.85 7.83
CA HIS A 99 3.38 5.46 7.68
C HIS A 99 2.65 4.72 6.56
N LEU A 100 1.47 5.20 6.13
CA LEU A 100 0.68 4.52 5.10
C LEU A 100 1.44 4.38 3.77
N ASN A 101 2.18 5.41 3.33
CA ASN A 101 3.04 5.32 2.14
C ASN A 101 4.18 4.32 2.34
N LEU A 102 4.78 4.23 3.54
CA LEU A 102 5.87 3.31 3.82
C LEU A 102 5.41 1.85 3.72
N VAL A 103 4.19 1.56 4.19
CA VAL A 103 3.53 0.27 3.99
C VAL A 103 3.26 0.03 2.50
N GLY A 104 2.73 1.03 1.79
CA GLY A 104 2.51 0.95 0.34
C GLY A 104 3.77 0.60 -0.45
N ARG A 105 4.91 1.23 -0.11
CA ARG A 105 6.23 0.95 -0.71
C ARG A 105 6.75 -0.45 -0.39
N PHE A 106 6.33 -1.07 0.71
CA PHE A 106 6.74 -2.43 1.08
C PHE A 106 5.89 -3.50 0.36
N VAL A 107 4.60 -3.21 0.13
CA VAL A 107 3.64 -4.14 -0.48
C VAL A 107 3.74 -4.18 -2.01
N SER A 108 4.19 -3.10 -2.64
CA SER A 108 4.38 -2.98 -4.10
C SER A 108 5.84 -3.11 -4.52
#